data_AF-A0A3D5X2X0-F1
#
_entry.id   AF-A0A3D5X2X0-F1
#
_cell.length_a   1.000
_cell.length_b   1.000
_cell.length_c   1.000
_cell.angle_alpha   90.00
_cell.angle_beta   90.00
_cell.angle_gamma   90.00
#
_symmetry.space_group_name_H-M   'P 1'
#
loop_
_entity.id
_entity.type
_entity.pdbx_description
1 polymer ?
#
loop_
_entity_poly.entity_id
_entity_poly.type
_entity_poly.pdbx_seq_one_letter_code
_entity_poly.pdbx_strand_id
1 'polypeptide(L)'
;FKSVLNSYGQVFFSTKKTFSSLLILATFVDFYTGVFGLFAVVVTNLIAYWLGLNKYKITEGFFGFNSLLVGLGLGIYFQPGALLLLIVFLAAILTLFISVSLEGVIGKYALPYLSIPFVISLWILTLASREFMELGLNERGIYTLNDLYIIGGGSLVKLYEWWNNIPLPSSIRSYFLSLGAILFQYNLFTGVILAIGLLTY
;
A
#
# COMPACT_ATOMS: atom_id res chain seq x y z
N PHE A 1 -7.93 3.22 15.30
CA PHE A 1 -7.13 1.99 15.24
C PHE A 1 -7.83 0.86 14.48
N LYS A 2 -9.04 0.42 14.87
CA LYS A 2 -9.79 -0.62 14.14
C LYS A 2 -9.97 -0.31 12.64
N SER A 3 -10.35 0.93 12.30
CA SER A 3 -10.50 1.38 10.91
C SER A 3 -9.22 1.21 10.08
N VAL A 4 -8.08 1.67 10.63
CA VAL A 4 -6.77 1.55 9.98
C VAL A 4 -6.42 0.09 9.71
N LEU A 5 -6.55 -0.76 10.73
CA LEU A 5 -6.25 -2.19 10.60
C LEU A 5 -7.13 -2.84 9.52
N ASN A 6 -8.45 -2.60 9.58
CA ASN A 6 -9.37 -3.13 8.60
C ASN A 6 -9.11 -2.58 7.19
N SER A 7 -8.66 -1.33 7.02
CA SER A 7 -8.27 -0.80 5.70
C SER A 7 -7.14 -1.58 5.06
N TYR A 8 -6.20 -2.12 5.84
CA TYR A 8 -5.19 -3.05 5.31
C TYR A 8 -5.83 -4.38 4.90
N GLY A 9 -6.65 -4.97 5.78
CA GLY A 9 -7.35 -6.23 5.47
C GLY A 9 -8.22 -6.16 4.22
N GLN A 10 -8.91 -5.04 3.99
CA GLN A 10 -9.80 -4.84 2.85
C GLN A 10 -9.10 -4.90 1.48
N VAL A 11 -7.77 -4.72 1.40
CA VAL A 11 -7.02 -4.96 0.15
C VAL A 11 -7.24 -6.38 -0.38
N PHE A 12 -7.42 -7.34 0.54
CA PHE A 12 -7.72 -8.75 0.28
C PHE A 12 -9.13 -9.13 0.73
N PHE A 13 -10.02 -8.14 0.88
CA PHE A 13 -11.40 -8.34 1.33
C PHE A 13 -11.53 -9.01 2.70
N SER A 14 -10.58 -8.72 3.61
CA SER A 14 -10.43 -9.33 4.92
C SER A 14 -10.76 -8.41 6.11
N THR A 15 -11.40 -9.00 7.13
CA THR A 15 -11.64 -8.35 8.44
C THR A 15 -10.87 -9.03 9.58
N LYS A 16 -10.00 -10.02 9.28
CA LYS A 16 -9.19 -10.69 10.30
C LYS A 16 -8.05 -9.77 10.75
N LYS A 17 -8.00 -9.53 12.06
CA LYS A 17 -7.00 -8.65 12.69
C LYS A 17 -5.57 -9.16 12.55
N THR A 18 -5.37 -10.48 12.67
CA THR A 18 -4.06 -11.13 12.54
C THR A 18 -3.48 -10.90 11.15
N PHE A 19 -4.26 -11.22 10.12
CA PHE A 19 -3.86 -11.02 8.74
C PHE A 19 -3.62 -9.54 8.44
N SER A 20 -4.52 -8.64 8.85
CA SER A 20 -4.35 -7.20 8.66
C SER A 20 -3.09 -6.64 9.33
N SER A 21 -2.71 -7.16 10.51
CA SER A 21 -1.49 -6.76 11.19
C SER A 21 -0.24 -7.22 10.43
N LEU A 22 -0.30 -8.43 9.87
CA LEU A 22 0.74 -8.96 8.98
C LEU A 22 0.87 -8.13 7.70
N LEU A 23 -0.25 -7.68 7.11
CA LEU A 23 -0.23 -6.78 5.95
C LEU A 23 0.46 -5.45 6.28
N ILE A 24 0.18 -4.87 7.45
CA ILE A 24 0.88 -3.66 7.90
C ILE A 24 2.39 -3.94 7.92
N LEU A 25 2.84 -4.96 8.66
CA LEU A 25 4.26 -5.30 8.76
C LEU A 25 4.91 -5.54 7.39
N ALA A 26 4.21 -6.22 6.47
CA ALA A 26 4.67 -6.46 5.11
C ALA A 26 4.94 -5.16 4.33
N THR A 27 4.09 -4.13 4.49
CA THR A 27 4.33 -2.84 3.82
C THR A 27 5.54 -2.07 4.33
N PHE A 28 6.01 -2.36 5.55
CA PHE A 28 7.19 -1.72 6.15
C PHE A 28 8.52 -2.42 5.78
N VAL A 29 8.49 -3.40 4.87
CA VAL A 29 9.72 -3.93 4.26
C VAL A 29 10.50 -2.83 3.54
N ASP A 30 9.79 -1.91 2.85
CA ASP A 30 10.31 -0.58 2.55
C ASP A 30 9.68 0.42 3.53
N PHE A 31 10.50 0.99 4.42
CA PHE A 31 10.04 1.84 5.50
C PHE A 31 9.20 3.03 5.01
N TYR A 32 9.66 3.72 3.97
CA TYR A 32 8.98 4.90 3.44
C TYR A 32 7.64 4.55 2.78
N THR A 33 7.60 3.47 2.01
CA THR A 33 6.38 2.93 1.39
C THR A 33 5.34 2.64 2.46
N GLY A 34 5.71 1.90 3.52
CA GLY A 34 4.85 1.62 4.67
C GLY A 34 4.32 2.88 5.35
N VAL A 35 5.19 3.88 5.57
CA VAL A 35 4.83 5.17 6.17
C VAL A 35 3.80 5.92 5.31
N PHE A 36 4.02 6.07 4.00
CA PHE A 36 3.10 6.79 3.12
C PHE A 36 1.76 6.06 2.96
N GLY A 37 1.78 4.73 2.88
CA GLY A 37 0.55 3.92 2.89
C GLY A 37 -0.27 4.11 4.17
N LEU A 38 0.38 4.02 5.34
CA LEU A 38 -0.26 4.23 6.63
C LEU A 38 -0.79 5.67 6.77
N PHE A 39 -0.01 6.66 6.35
CA PHE A 39 -0.40 8.06 6.36
C PHE A 39 -1.66 8.30 5.52
N ALA A 40 -1.71 7.77 4.29
CA ALA A 40 -2.89 7.88 3.44
C ALA A 40 -4.15 7.29 4.08
N VAL A 41 -4.04 6.13 4.75
CA VAL A 41 -5.17 5.51 5.48
C VAL A 41 -5.63 6.38 6.65
N VAL A 42 -4.69 6.96 7.41
CA VAL A 42 -5.02 7.84 8.54
C VAL A 42 -5.74 9.08 8.04
N VAL A 43 -5.19 9.75 7.01
CA VAL A 43 -5.80 10.93 6.39
C VAL A 43 -7.21 10.62 5.91
N THR A 44 -7.39 9.56 5.11
CA THR A 44 -8.71 9.21 4.58
C THR A 44 -9.72 8.91 5.69
N ASN A 45 -9.33 8.18 6.73
CA ASN A 45 -10.23 7.88 7.85
C ASN A 45 -10.62 9.14 8.64
N LEU A 46 -9.69 10.07 8.86
CA LEU A 46 -9.95 11.33 9.54
C LEU A 46 -10.90 12.22 8.72
N ILE A 47 -10.65 12.35 7.42
CA ILE A 47 -11.48 13.16 6.53
C ILE A 47 -12.87 12.52 6.38
N ALA A 48 -12.97 11.20 6.22
CA ALA A 48 -14.25 10.50 6.17
C ALA A 48 -15.07 10.69 7.45
N TYR A 49 -14.43 10.64 8.61
CA TYR A 49 -15.07 10.91 9.90
C TYR A 49 -15.55 12.36 10.01
N TRP A 50 -14.70 13.32 9.62
CA TRP A 50 -15.01 14.75 9.68
C TRP A 50 -16.16 15.15 8.75
N LEU A 51 -16.23 14.54 7.56
CA LEU A 51 -17.33 14.72 6.60
C LEU A 51 -18.63 14.00 7.03
N GLY A 52 -18.64 13.29 8.16
CA GLY A 52 -19.82 12.60 8.67
C GLY A 52 -20.23 11.37 7.83
N LEU A 53 -19.28 10.75 7.12
CA LEU A 53 -19.56 9.54 6.34
C LEU A 53 -19.94 8.36 7.26
N ASN A 54 -20.52 7.33 6.65
CA ASN A 54 -21.04 6.17 7.38
C ASN A 54 -19.96 5.53 8.29
N LYS A 55 -20.19 5.59 9.62
CA LYS A 55 -19.26 5.10 10.64
C LYS A 55 -18.94 3.61 10.50
N TYR A 56 -19.92 2.78 10.13
CA TYR A 56 -19.69 1.35 9.90
C TYR A 56 -18.69 1.14 8.77
N LYS A 57 -18.86 1.83 7.64
CA LYS A 57 -17.95 1.74 6.49
C LYS A 57 -16.54 2.22 6.82
N ILE A 58 -16.41 3.29 7.61
CA ILE A 58 -15.13 3.75 8.15
C ILE A 58 -14.48 2.65 9.01
N THR A 59 -15.24 2.07 9.95
CA THR A 59 -14.69 1.04 10.85
C THR A 59 -14.34 -0.26 10.16
N GLU A 60 -15.05 -0.62 9.10
CA GLU A 60 -14.77 -1.82 8.29
C GLU A 60 -13.70 -1.56 7.22
N GLY A 61 -13.17 -0.34 7.15
CA GLY A 61 -11.98 0.00 6.34
C GLY A 61 -12.28 0.25 4.87
N PHE A 62 -13.55 0.26 4.44
CA PHE A 62 -13.94 0.40 3.03
C PHE A 62 -13.39 1.67 2.39
N PHE A 63 -13.43 2.80 3.09
CA PHE A 63 -12.91 4.04 2.53
C PHE A 63 -11.37 4.09 2.45
N GLY A 64 -10.65 3.34 3.29
CA GLY A 64 -9.21 3.51 3.44
C GLY A 64 -8.34 2.65 2.53
N PHE A 65 -8.80 1.49 2.05
CA PHE A 65 -7.92 0.55 1.33
C PHE A 65 -7.46 1.05 -0.05
N ASN A 66 -8.30 1.82 -0.75
CA ASN A 66 -7.88 2.42 -2.02
C ASN A 66 -6.80 3.50 -1.77
N SER A 67 -7.01 4.36 -0.77
CA SER A 67 -6.01 5.37 -0.39
C SER A 67 -4.71 4.74 0.10
N LEU A 68 -4.78 3.61 0.81
CA LEU A 68 -3.61 2.81 1.18
C LEU A 68 -2.78 2.47 -0.05
N LEU A 69 -3.39 1.86 -1.07
CA LEU A 69 -2.68 1.46 -2.29
C LEU A 69 -2.10 2.67 -3.04
N VAL A 70 -2.78 3.82 -3.04
CA VAL A 70 -2.23 5.06 -3.60
C VAL A 70 -1.02 5.54 -2.81
N GLY A 71 -1.09 5.56 -1.48
CA GLY A 71 0.03 5.94 -0.62
C GLY A 71 1.24 5.02 -0.78
N LEU A 72 1.02 3.70 -0.86
CA LEU A 72 2.07 2.72 -1.15
C LEU A 72 2.69 2.95 -2.53
N GLY A 73 1.85 3.11 -3.57
CA GLY A 73 2.31 3.33 -4.94
C GLY A 73 3.12 4.61 -5.13
N LEU A 74 2.74 5.70 -4.47
CA LEU A 74 3.51 6.94 -4.50
C LEU A 74 4.79 6.84 -3.68
N GLY A 75 4.74 6.18 -2.51
CA GLY A 75 5.88 6.01 -1.61
C GLY A 75 7.01 5.16 -2.20
N ILE A 76 6.66 4.17 -3.05
CA ILE A 76 7.65 3.37 -3.76
C ILE A 76 8.22 4.10 -4.99
N TYR A 77 7.44 4.95 -5.65
CA TYR A 77 7.82 5.55 -6.94
C TYR A 77 8.61 6.85 -6.81
N PHE A 78 8.34 7.65 -5.77
CA PHE A 78 8.93 8.98 -5.59
C PHE A 78 9.85 9.08 -4.37
N GLN A 79 10.73 10.09 -4.38
CA GLN A 79 11.61 10.38 -3.26
C GLN A 79 10.81 10.97 -2.07
N PRO A 80 11.03 10.46 -0.84
CA PRO A 80 10.48 10.99 0.39
C PRO A 80 10.91 12.43 0.58
N GLY A 81 9.94 13.26 0.88
CA GLY A 81 10.13 14.67 1.13
C GLY A 81 8.80 15.32 1.52
N ALA A 82 8.87 16.58 1.93
CA ALA A 82 7.68 17.34 2.30
C ALA A 82 6.68 17.44 1.14
N LEU A 83 7.17 17.58 -0.09
CA LEU A 83 6.34 17.62 -1.29
C LEU A 83 5.57 16.31 -1.50
N LEU A 84 6.24 15.15 -1.38
CA LEU A 84 5.57 13.85 -1.50
C LEU A 84 4.53 13.66 -0.38
N LEU A 85 4.82 14.08 0.84
CA LEU A 85 3.86 14.03 1.95
C LEU A 85 2.58 14.82 1.62
N LEU A 86 2.73 16.04 1.08
CA LEU A 86 1.61 16.86 0.64
C LEU A 86 0.83 16.20 -0.50
N ILE A 87 1.53 15.62 -1.49
CA ILE A 87 0.90 14.91 -2.61
C ILE A 87 0.11 13.70 -2.10
N VAL A 88 0.67 12.90 -1.19
CA VAL A 88 -0.03 11.74 -0.60
C VAL A 88 -1.25 12.19 0.21
N PHE A 89 -1.16 13.31 0.93
CA PHE A 89 -2.31 13.89 1.63
C PHE A 89 -3.45 14.24 0.67
N LEU A 90 -3.15 14.98 -0.41
CA LEU A 90 -4.13 15.37 -1.43
C LEU A 90 -4.67 14.15 -2.18
N ALA A 91 -3.81 13.20 -2.51
CA ALA A 91 -4.16 11.95 -3.15
C ALA A 91 -5.15 11.14 -2.31
N ALA A 92 -4.91 11.00 -1.00
CA ALA A 92 -5.78 10.28 -0.09
C ALA A 92 -7.20 10.90 -0.02
N ILE A 93 -7.30 12.23 -0.13
CA ILE A 93 -8.58 12.95 -0.20
C ILE A 93 -9.26 12.73 -1.56
N LEU A 94 -8.52 12.86 -2.65
CA LEU A 94 -9.03 12.59 -4.00
C LEU A 94 -9.57 11.16 -4.12
N THR A 95 -8.81 10.17 -3.65
CA THR A 95 -9.21 8.76 -3.67
C THR A 95 -10.44 8.48 -2.82
N LEU A 96 -10.58 9.15 -1.68
CA LEU A 96 -11.81 9.09 -0.87
C LEU A 96 -13.01 9.60 -1.67
N PHE A 97 -12.91 10.76 -2.32
CA PHE A 97 -14.02 11.31 -3.10
C PHE A 97 -14.39 10.44 -4.29
N ILE A 98 -13.42 9.86 -4.99
CA ILE A 98 -13.68 8.90 -6.07
C ILE A 98 -14.39 7.65 -5.50
N SER A 99 -13.94 7.14 -4.34
CA SER A 99 -14.56 5.98 -3.68
C SER A 99 -16.02 6.25 -3.30
N VAL A 100 -16.30 7.40 -2.69
CA VAL A 100 -17.67 7.82 -2.29
C VAL A 100 -18.55 8.03 -3.52
N SER A 101 -18.02 8.66 -4.56
CA SER A 101 -18.76 8.92 -5.81
C SER A 101 -19.12 7.62 -6.53
N LEU A 102 -18.15 6.70 -6.67
CA LEU A 102 -18.41 5.38 -7.26
C LEU A 102 -19.41 4.59 -6.41
N GLU A 103 -19.26 4.57 -5.09
CA GLU A 103 -20.22 3.94 -4.21
C GLU A 103 -21.65 4.46 -4.41
N GLY A 104 -21.83 5.78 -4.57
CA GLY A 104 -23.14 6.37 -4.85
C GLY A 104 -23.72 6.00 -6.22
N VAL A 105 -22.87 5.81 -7.24
CA VAL A 105 -23.30 5.52 -8.62
C VAL A 105 -23.54 4.03 -8.86
N ILE A 106 -22.58 3.17 -8.53
CA ILE A 106 -22.65 1.73 -8.82
C ILE A 106 -23.18 0.90 -7.65
N GLY A 107 -23.13 1.44 -6.42
CA GLY A 107 -23.64 0.75 -5.23
C GLY A 107 -25.16 0.52 -5.26
N LYS A 108 -25.92 1.34 -6.01
CA LYS A 108 -27.36 1.12 -6.25
C LYS A 108 -27.66 -0.16 -7.04
N TYR A 109 -26.66 -0.71 -7.74
CA TYR A 109 -26.72 -1.98 -8.44
C TYR A 109 -26.07 -3.12 -7.65
N ALA A 110 -25.79 -2.92 -6.36
CA ALA A 110 -25.07 -3.86 -5.50
C ALA A 110 -23.64 -4.23 -6.00
N LEU A 111 -23.03 -3.37 -6.83
CA LEU A 111 -21.68 -3.59 -7.34
C LEU A 111 -20.63 -2.91 -6.43
N PRO A 112 -19.55 -3.61 -6.06
CA PRO A 112 -18.42 -3.02 -5.34
C PRO A 112 -17.52 -2.21 -6.28
N TYR A 113 -16.93 -1.12 -5.80
CA TYR A 113 -15.97 -0.33 -6.57
C TYR A 113 -14.56 -0.93 -6.61
N LEU A 114 -14.27 -1.96 -5.80
CA LEU A 114 -12.99 -2.67 -5.76
C LEU A 114 -11.79 -1.68 -5.72
N SER A 115 -10.77 -1.91 -6.53
CA SER A 115 -9.58 -1.07 -6.64
C SER A 115 -9.69 0.06 -7.68
N ILE A 116 -10.88 0.30 -8.26
CA ILE A 116 -11.08 1.33 -9.28
C ILE A 116 -10.69 2.73 -8.77
N PRO A 117 -11.07 3.17 -7.54
CA PRO A 117 -10.64 4.47 -7.03
C PRO A 117 -9.13 4.62 -6.95
N PHE A 118 -8.41 3.58 -6.51
CA PHE A 118 -6.96 3.55 -6.47
C PHE A 118 -6.36 3.73 -7.87
N VAL A 119 -6.80 2.94 -8.85
CA VAL A 119 -6.25 2.98 -10.22
C VAL A 119 -6.43 4.36 -10.85
N ILE A 120 -7.65 4.93 -10.74
CA ILE A 120 -7.94 6.27 -11.30
C ILE A 120 -7.08 7.33 -10.61
N SER A 121 -7.00 7.29 -9.28
CA SER A 121 -6.20 8.27 -8.53
C SER A 121 -4.73 8.20 -8.90
N LEU A 122 -4.16 6.99 -8.99
CA LEU A 122 -2.77 6.79 -9.35
C LEU A 122 -2.49 7.27 -10.78
N TRP A 123 -3.38 7.00 -11.74
CA TRP A 123 -3.23 7.50 -13.11
C TRP A 123 -3.23 9.03 -13.19
N ILE A 124 -4.16 9.69 -12.49
CA ILE A 124 -4.22 11.16 -12.43
C ILE A 124 -2.90 11.71 -11.88
N LEU A 125 -2.41 11.13 -10.78
CA LEU A 125 -1.19 11.60 -10.11
C LEU A 125 0.06 11.31 -10.94
N THR A 126 0.15 10.16 -11.59
CA THR A 126 1.26 9.83 -12.49
C THR A 126 1.28 10.75 -13.71
N LEU A 127 0.12 11.10 -14.28
CA LEU A 127 0.05 12.08 -15.36
C LEU A 127 0.47 13.48 -14.88
N ALA A 128 -0.02 13.92 -13.72
CA ALA A 128 0.35 15.21 -13.12
C ALA A 128 1.84 15.27 -12.75
N SER A 129 2.44 14.14 -12.36
CA SER A 129 3.84 14.09 -11.91
C SER A 129 4.85 14.47 -12.97
N ARG A 130 4.49 14.38 -14.26
CA ARG A 130 5.34 14.80 -15.38
C ARG A 130 5.64 16.30 -15.35
N GLU A 131 4.78 17.08 -14.71
CA GLU A 131 4.94 18.53 -14.58
C GLU A 131 5.63 18.93 -13.27
N PHE A 132 5.80 17.99 -12.31
CA PHE A 132 6.48 18.27 -11.06
C PHE A 132 8.00 18.14 -11.22
N MET A 133 8.67 19.21 -11.65
CA MET A 133 10.13 19.24 -11.82
C MET A 133 10.92 18.92 -10.54
N GLU A 134 10.34 19.16 -9.36
CA GLU A 134 10.98 18.90 -8.06
C GLU A 134 10.66 17.51 -7.48
N LEU A 135 9.77 16.74 -8.11
CA LEU A 135 9.40 15.41 -7.62
C LEU A 135 10.39 14.37 -8.13
N GLY A 136 11.47 14.17 -7.38
CA GLY A 136 12.49 13.18 -7.70
C GLY A 136 11.94 11.75 -7.76
N LEU A 137 12.43 10.96 -8.72
CA LEU A 137 12.16 9.53 -8.81
C LEU A 137 12.93 8.77 -7.73
N ASN A 138 12.31 7.73 -7.17
CA ASN A 138 12.93 6.95 -6.12
C ASN A 138 14.12 6.12 -6.64
N GLU A 139 15.30 6.35 -6.06
CA GLU A 139 16.52 5.58 -6.33
C GLU A 139 16.83 4.50 -5.29
N ARG A 140 16.02 4.36 -4.23
CA ARG A 140 16.26 3.41 -3.11
C ARG A 140 16.44 1.97 -3.56
N GLY A 141 15.80 1.56 -4.66
CA GLY A 141 15.98 0.23 -5.24
C GLY A 141 17.41 -0.07 -5.71
N ILE A 142 18.22 0.95 -6.00
CA ILE A 142 19.59 0.83 -6.53
C ILE A 142 20.59 0.58 -5.39
N TYR A 143 20.39 1.22 -4.23
CA TYR A 143 21.33 1.16 -3.09
C TYR A 143 20.85 0.30 -1.92
N THR A 144 19.79 -0.49 -2.11
CA THR A 144 19.16 -1.32 -1.07
C THR A 144 20.16 -2.11 -0.23
N LEU A 145 21.17 -2.74 -0.84
CA LEU A 145 22.16 -3.54 -0.10
C LEU A 145 23.09 -2.68 0.77
N ASN A 146 23.45 -1.47 0.31
CA ASN A 146 24.26 -0.54 1.09
C ASN A 146 23.47 -0.04 2.30
N ASP A 147 22.19 0.32 2.11
CA ASP A 147 21.32 0.76 3.19
C ASP A 147 21.13 -0.34 4.25
N LEU A 148 20.90 -1.58 3.81
CA LEU A 148 20.82 -2.74 4.70
C LEU A 148 22.12 -2.99 5.46
N TYR A 149 23.28 -2.79 4.80
CA TYR A 149 24.58 -2.90 5.45
C TYR A 149 24.77 -1.82 6.53
N ILE A 150 24.36 -0.58 6.28
CA ILE A 150 24.45 0.51 7.26
C ILE A 150 23.56 0.21 8.48
N ILE A 151 22.36 -0.32 8.27
CA ILE A 151 21.38 -0.56 9.34
C ILE A 151 21.72 -1.82 10.16
N GLY A 152 22.10 -2.91 9.51
CA GLY A 152 22.22 -4.23 10.14
C GLY A 152 23.48 -5.01 9.78
N GLY A 153 24.44 -4.37 9.12
CA GLY A 153 25.71 -4.96 8.72
C GLY A 153 25.58 -6.08 7.69
N GLY A 154 26.67 -6.83 7.51
CA GLY A 154 26.73 -7.94 6.54
C GLY A 154 25.76 -9.08 6.85
N SER A 155 25.31 -9.25 8.10
CA SER A 155 24.34 -10.28 8.46
C SER A 155 22.97 -10.00 7.86
N LEU A 156 22.51 -8.74 7.89
CA LEU A 156 21.23 -8.35 7.31
C LEU A 156 21.26 -8.44 5.78
N VAL A 157 22.38 -8.04 5.17
CA VAL A 157 22.62 -8.22 3.73
C VAL A 157 22.53 -9.69 3.34
N LYS A 158 23.25 -10.57 4.04
CA LYS A 158 23.21 -12.02 3.78
C LYS A 158 21.82 -12.62 3.96
N LEU A 159 21.06 -12.17 4.96
CA LEU A 159 19.68 -12.61 5.16
C LEU A 159 18.78 -12.22 3.99
N TYR A 160 18.91 -10.97 3.52
CA TYR A 160 18.16 -10.46 2.37
C TYR A 160 18.53 -11.21 1.08
N GLU A 161 19.82 -11.42 0.83
CA GLU A 161 20.29 -12.20 -0.33
C GLU A 161 19.83 -13.65 -0.26
N TRP A 162 19.88 -14.28 0.92
CA TRP A 162 19.41 -15.65 1.11
C TRP A 162 17.94 -15.80 0.73
N TRP A 163 17.07 -14.89 1.19
CA TRP A 163 15.66 -14.88 0.84
C TRP A 163 15.44 -14.71 -0.66
N ASN A 164 16.21 -13.85 -1.32
CA ASN A 164 16.04 -13.61 -2.74
C ASN A 164 16.64 -14.71 -3.62
N ASN A 165 17.64 -15.46 -3.14
CA ASN A 165 18.36 -16.49 -3.90
C ASN A 165 17.88 -17.92 -3.63
N ILE A 166 16.75 -18.12 -2.94
CA ILE A 166 16.17 -19.45 -2.75
C ILE A 166 15.88 -20.08 -4.13
N PRO A 167 16.43 -21.28 -4.43
CA PRO A 167 16.23 -21.94 -5.72
C PRO A 167 14.82 -22.51 -5.80
N LEU A 168 13.89 -21.70 -6.33
CA LEU A 168 12.51 -22.09 -6.59
C LEU A 168 12.24 -22.23 -8.09
N PRO A 169 11.37 -23.15 -8.52
CA PRO A 169 10.82 -23.16 -9.87
C PRO A 169 10.25 -21.79 -10.24
N SER A 170 10.42 -21.38 -11.51
CA SER A 170 10.03 -20.05 -12.00
C SER A 170 8.56 -19.72 -11.71
N SER A 171 7.65 -20.69 -11.88
CA SER A 171 6.22 -20.51 -11.61
C SER A 171 5.94 -20.16 -10.13
N ILE A 172 6.61 -20.84 -9.20
CA ILE A 172 6.42 -20.63 -7.75
C ILE A 172 7.00 -19.28 -7.33
N ARG A 173 8.19 -18.94 -7.84
CA ARG A 173 8.79 -17.63 -7.59
C ARG A 173 7.88 -16.50 -8.09
N SER A 174 7.39 -16.60 -9.33
CA SER A 174 6.49 -15.61 -9.92
C SER A 174 5.19 -15.45 -9.12
N TYR A 175 4.63 -16.55 -8.59
CA TYR A 175 3.48 -16.51 -7.70
C TYR A 175 3.73 -15.65 -6.45
N PHE A 176 4.80 -15.91 -5.70
CA PHE A 176 5.13 -15.13 -4.50
C PHE A 176 5.45 -13.67 -4.83
N LEU A 177 6.21 -13.41 -5.90
CA LEU A 177 6.49 -12.04 -6.33
C LEU A 177 5.20 -11.29 -6.70
N SER A 178 4.25 -11.96 -7.34
CA SER A 178 2.95 -11.37 -7.70
C SER A 178 2.11 -11.05 -6.47
N LEU A 179 2.12 -11.91 -5.44
CA LEU A 179 1.47 -11.61 -4.17
C LEU A 179 2.09 -10.38 -3.49
N GLY A 180 3.42 -10.31 -3.41
CA GLY A 180 4.12 -9.14 -2.86
C GLY A 180 3.82 -7.85 -3.63
N ALA A 181 3.72 -7.95 -4.96
CA ALA A 181 3.42 -6.82 -5.84
C ALA A 181 2.04 -6.18 -5.58
N ILE A 182 1.07 -6.90 -5.00
CA ILE A 182 -0.23 -6.33 -4.60
C ILE A 182 -0.04 -5.15 -3.62
N LEU A 183 0.98 -5.22 -2.76
CA LEU A 183 1.32 -4.18 -1.80
C LEU A 183 2.53 -3.33 -2.26
N PHE A 184 2.90 -3.40 -3.54
CA PHE A 184 4.09 -2.74 -4.11
C PHE A 184 5.43 -3.23 -3.51
N GLN A 185 5.44 -4.42 -2.91
CA GLN A 185 6.63 -5.03 -2.30
C GLN A 185 7.12 -6.17 -3.19
N TYR A 186 7.92 -5.85 -4.22
CA TYR A 186 8.43 -6.84 -5.17
C TYR A 186 9.62 -7.63 -4.60
N ASN A 187 9.35 -8.50 -3.63
CA ASN A 187 10.37 -9.37 -3.04
C ASN A 187 9.75 -10.70 -2.57
N LEU A 188 10.57 -11.76 -2.54
CA LEU A 188 10.10 -13.12 -2.23
C LEU A 188 9.59 -13.21 -0.79
N PHE A 189 10.28 -12.57 0.14
CA PHE A 189 9.95 -12.56 1.57
C PHE A 189 8.52 -12.10 1.84
N THR A 190 8.13 -10.95 1.27
CA THR A 190 6.79 -10.39 1.41
C THR A 190 5.75 -11.32 0.78
N GLY A 191 6.04 -11.84 -0.42
CA GLY A 191 5.17 -12.80 -1.09
C GLY A 191 4.86 -14.05 -0.26
N VAL A 192 5.89 -14.65 0.36
CA VAL A 192 5.74 -15.83 1.23
C VAL A 192 4.96 -15.49 2.48
N ILE A 193 5.24 -14.35 3.13
CA ILE A 193 4.49 -13.87 4.30
C ILE A 193 3.01 -13.69 3.97
N LEU A 194 2.70 -13.07 2.83
CA LEU A 194 1.32 -12.88 2.38
C LEU A 194 0.63 -14.20 2.07
N ALA A 195 1.31 -15.13 1.41
CA ALA A 195 0.76 -16.45 1.12
C ALA A 195 0.41 -17.21 2.42
N ILE A 196 1.29 -17.20 3.41
CA ILE A 196 1.03 -17.80 4.73
C ILE A 196 -0.14 -17.10 5.41
N GLY A 197 -0.17 -15.76 5.37
CA GLY A 197 -1.25 -14.97 5.93
C GLY A 197 -2.61 -15.33 5.33
N LEU A 198 -2.68 -15.51 4.01
CA LEU A 198 -3.90 -15.90 3.29
C LEU A 198 -4.42 -17.28 3.67
N LEU A 199 -3.55 -18.23 4.05
CA LEU A 199 -3.98 -19.55 4.55
C LEU A 199 -4.67 -19.49 5.92
N THR A 200 -4.45 -18.40 6.66
CA THR A 200 -5.01 -18.19 8.01
C THR A 200 -6.17 -17.20 8.05
N TYR A 201 -6.56 -16.66 6.88
CA TYR A 201 -7.59 -15.63 6.73
C TYR A 201 -9.00 -16.22 6.74
#